data_AF-H9FLN6-F1
#
_entry.id   AF-H9FLN6-F1
#
_cell.length_a   1.000
_cell.length_b   1.000
_cell.length_c   1.000
_cell.angle_alpha   90.00
_cell.angle_beta   90.00
_cell.angle_gamma   90.00
#
_symmetry.space_group_name_H-M   'P 1'
#
loop_
_entity.id
_entity.type
_entity.pdbx_description
1 polymer ?
#
loop_
_entity_poly.entity_id
_entity_poly.type
_entity_poly.pdbx_seq_one_letter_code
_entity_poly.pdbx_strand_id
1 'polypeptide(L)'
;RHSFNNLGIQCVRKKEIEAAIERKIQLGIDPYNAGSLKNHQEVDMNVVRICFQASYRDQQGQMRRMDPVLSEPVYDKKSTN
;
A
#
# COMPACT_ATOMS: atom_id res chain seq x y z
N ARG A 1 13.49 9.26 16.28
CA ARG A 1 12.69 8.04 16.03
C ARG A 1 11.25 8.48 15.80
N HIS A 2 10.63 8.09 14.69
CA HIS A 2 9.22 8.39 14.42
C HIS A 2 8.35 7.16 14.70
N SER A 3 7.10 7.37 15.12
CA SER A 3 6.14 6.33 15.48
C SER A 3 4.76 6.71 14.96
N PHE A 4 4.03 5.74 14.41
CA PHE A 4 2.65 5.90 13.93
C PHE A 4 1.70 5.17 14.91
N ASN A 5 1.14 5.90 15.87
CA ASN A 5 0.39 5.28 16.98
C ASN A 5 -1.11 5.02 16.69
N ASN A 6 -1.65 5.59 15.61
CA ASN A 6 -3.08 5.55 15.29
C ASN A 6 -3.32 5.00 13.86
N LEU A 7 -2.66 3.89 13.52
CA LEU A 7 -2.78 3.26 12.20
C LEU A 7 -3.72 2.05 12.25
N GLY A 8 -4.76 2.06 11.44
CA GLY A 8 -5.69 0.94 11.26
C GLY A 8 -5.78 0.53 9.79
N ILE A 9 -6.11 -0.75 9.56
CA ILE A 9 -6.32 -1.31 8.22
C ILE A 9 -7.81 -1.56 8.04
N GLN A 10 -8.40 -0.97 7.00
CA GLN A 10 -9.78 -1.22 6.60
C GLN A 10 -9.79 -2.14 5.38
N CYS A 11 -10.41 -3.31 5.52
CA CYS A 11 -10.61 -4.23 4.40
C CYS A 11 -11.80 -3.78 3.53
N VAL A 12 -11.73 -4.13 2.25
CA VAL A 12 -12.84 -4.04 1.30
C VAL A 12 -13.48 -5.41 1.13
N ARG A 13 -14.67 -5.53 0.54
CA ARG A 13 -15.23 -6.85 0.21
C ARG A 13 -14.57 -7.39 -1.06
N LYS A 14 -14.55 -8.72 -1.25
CA LYS A 14 -13.99 -9.36 -2.46
C LYS A 14 -14.52 -8.75 -3.77
N LYS A 15 -15.82 -8.50 -3.83
CA LYS A 15 -16.49 -7.88 -5.00
C LYS A 15 -16.10 -6.43 -5.27
N GLU A 16 -15.45 -5.77 -4.32
CA GLU A 16 -15.05 -4.34 -4.39
C GLU A 16 -13.56 -4.18 -4.70
N ILE A 17 -12.79 -5.28 -4.79
CA ILE A 17 -11.33 -5.24 -4.96
C ILE A 17 -10.94 -4.47 -6.22
N GLU A 18 -11.52 -4.81 -7.37
CA GLU A 18 -11.17 -4.20 -8.65
C GLU A 18 -11.44 -2.69 -8.64
N ALA A 19 -12.64 -2.28 -8.22
CA ALA A 19 -13.02 -0.88 -8.11
C ALA A 19 -12.13 -0.12 -7.10
N ALA A 20 -11.75 -0.75 -5.99
CA ALA A 20 -10.87 -0.15 -4.99
C ALA A 20 -9.43 0.03 -5.53
N ILE A 21 -8.93 -0.91 -6.35
CA ILE A 21 -7.62 -0.81 -7.01
C ILE A 21 -7.65 0.28 -8.07
N GLU A 22 -8.66 0.29 -8.94
CA GLU A 22 -8.80 1.31 -9.98
C GLU A 22 -8.87 2.72 -9.39
N ARG A 23 -9.63 2.90 -8.31
CA ARG A 23 -9.68 4.16 -7.58
C ARG A 23 -8.32 4.59 -7.04
N LYS A 24 -7.50 3.66 -6.53
CA LYS A 24 -6.14 3.97 -6.04
C LYS A 24 -5.25 4.42 -7.20
N ILE A 25 -5.31 3.76 -8.35
CA ILE A 25 -4.55 4.12 -9.55
C ILE A 25 -4.94 5.52 -10.04
N GLN A 26 -6.24 5.83 -10.09
CA GLN A 26 -6.73 7.17 -10.45
C GLN A 26 -6.23 8.27 -9.51
N LEU A 27 -6.01 7.95 -8.24
CA LEU A 27 -5.42 8.86 -7.24
C LEU A 27 -3.87 8.91 -7.30
N GLY A 28 -3.24 8.15 -8.21
CA GLY A 28 -1.79 8.05 -8.30
C GLY A 28 -1.14 7.26 -7.15
N ILE A 29 -1.92 6.41 -6.47
CA ILE A 29 -1.46 5.59 -5.34
C ILE A 29 -1.02 4.22 -5.88
N ASP A 30 0.20 4.18 -6.42
CA ASP A 30 0.86 2.96 -6.87
C ASP A 30 2.39 3.08 -6.66
N PRO A 31 2.93 2.63 -5.50
CA PRO A 31 4.34 2.82 -5.18
C PRO A 31 5.33 2.16 -6.14
N TYR A 32 4.89 1.15 -6.90
CA TYR A 32 5.73 0.35 -7.80
C TYR A 32 5.27 0.43 -9.27
N ASN A 33 4.28 1.25 -9.59
CA ASN A 33 3.67 1.34 -10.93
C ASN A 33 3.28 -0.04 -11.50
N ALA A 34 2.73 -0.91 -10.64
CA ALA A 34 2.28 -2.25 -11.04
C ALA A 34 1.02 -2.21 -11.92
N GLY A 35 0.27 -1.10 -11.87
CA GLY A 35 -0.96 -0.91 -12.65
C GLY A 35 -2.13 -1.71 -12.10
N SER A 36 -3.12 -1.97 -12.97
CA SER A 36 -4.32 -2.71 -12.59
C SER A 36 -4.07 -4.21 -12.47
N LEU A 37 -4.70 -4.84 -11.49
CA LEU A 37 -4.69 -6.29 -11.33
C LEU A 37 -5.66 -6.90 -12.34
N LYS A 38 -5.13 -7.66 -13.31
CA LYS A 38 -5.96 -8.38 -14.30
C LYS A 38 -6.71 -9.57 -13.69
N ASN A 39 -6.31 -10.05 -12.51
CA ASN A 39 -6.95 -11.16 -11.82
C ASN A 39 -7.04 -10.89 -10.32
N HIS A 40 -8.15 -10.27 -9.88
CA HIS A 40 -8.38 -10.00 -8.46
C HIS A 40 -8.47 -11.27 -7.59
N GLN A 41 -8.60 -12.46 -8.19
CA GLN A 41 -8.66 -13.74 -7.46
C GLN A 41 -7.30 -14.13 -6.87
N GLU A 42 -6.20 -13.55 -7.34
CA GLU A 42 -4.85 -13.78 -6.82
C GLU A 42 -4.49 -12.85 -5.65
N VAL A 43 -5.39 -11.94 -5.26
CA VAL A 43 -5.16 -11.03 -4.13
C VAL A 43 -5.43 -11.76 -2.81
N ASP A 44 -4.39 -11.94 -2.02
CA ASP A 44 -4.54 -12.39 -0.63
C ASP A 44 -5.11 -11.24 0.21
N MET A 45 -6.34 -11.43 0.68
CA MET A 45 -7.06 -10.47 1.51
C MET A 45 -6.67 -10.52 2.99
N ASN A 46 -5.97 -11.57 3.40
CA ASN A 46 -5.64 -11.86 4.79
C ASN A 46 -4.25 -11.36 5.16
N VAL A 47 -3.48 -10.85 4.20
CA VAL A 47 -2.14 -10.34 4.44
C VAL A 47 -1.89 -9.08 3.62
N VAL A 48 -1.26 -8.09 4.24
CA VAL A 48 -0.79 -6.89 3.54
C VAL A 48 0.63 -6.53 3.95
N ARG A 49 1.33 -5.77 3.12
CA ARG A 49 2.56 -5.07 3.50
C ARG A 49 2.33 -3.57 3.37
N ILE A 50 2.83 -2.80 4.34
CA ILE A 50 2.78 -1.35 4.29
C ILE A 50 4.02 -0.86 3.53
N CYS A 51 3.80 -0.03 2.51
CA CYS A 51 4.88 0.59 1.75
C CYS A 51 5.16 2.01 2.29
N PHE A 52 6.40 2.26 2.68
CA PHE A 52 6.88 3.57 3.11
C PHE A 52 7.56 4.27 1.94
N GLN A 53 7.03 5.43 1.56
CA GLN A 53 7.64 6.32 0.58
C GLN A 53 8.09 7.59 1.29
N ALA A 54 9.35 7.98 1.06
CA ALA A 54 9.91 9.20 1.61
C ALA A 54 10.50 10.05 0.50
N SER A 55 10.36 11.37 0.63
CA SER A 55 11.03 12.34 -0.21
C SER A 55 11.66 13.42 0.66
N TYR A 56 12.74 14.00 0.17
CA TYR A 56 13.46 15.06 0.85
C TYR A 56 13.96 16.08 -0.17
N ARG A 57 14.31 17.29 0.28
CA ARG A 57 15.02 18.26 -0.55
C ARG A 57 16.51 18.12 -0.31
N ASP A 58 17.27 17.97 -1.38
CA ASP A 58 18.73 17.96 -1.29
C ASP A 58 19.29 19.38 -1.08
N GLN A 59 20.62 19.49 -0.97
CA GLN A 59 21.30 20.77 -0.74
C GLN A 59 21.08 21.79 -1.87
N GLN A 60 20.71 21.33 -3.08
CA GLN A 60 20.42 22.17 -4.23
C GLN A 60 18.93 22.54 -4.30
N GLY A 61 18.12 22.10 -3.32
CA GLY A 61 16.69 22.32 -3.26
C GLY A 61 15.86 21.39 -4.15
N GLN A 62 16.49 20.43 -4.85
CA GLN A 62 15.76 19.46 -5.67
C GLN A 62 15.07 18.43 -4.78
N MET A 63 13.83 18.08 -5.13
CA MET A 63 13.11 17.00 -4.46
C MET A 63 13.64 15.64 -4.94
N ARG A 64 14.21 14.88 -4.01
CA ARG A 64 14.68 13.51 -4.22
C ARG A 64 13.69 12.56 -3.57
N ARG A 65 13.37 11.47 -4.26
CA ARG A 65 12.58 10.35 -3.71
C ARG A 65 13.55 9.26 -3.26
N MET A 66 13.28 8.68 -2.11
CA MET A 66 13.97 7.48 -1.64
C MET A 66 13.30 6.23 -2.20
N ASP A 67 14.04 5.13 -2.26
CA ASP A 67 13.47 3.85 -2.63
C ASP A 67 12.38 3.44 -1.64
N PRO A 68 11.25 2.89 -2.13
CA PRO A 68 10.17 2.42 -1.28
C PRO A 68 10.61 1.23 -0.44
N VAL A 69 10.24 1.22 0.83
CA VAL A 69 10.53 0.13 1.78
C VAL A 69 9.24 -0.52 2.23
N LEU A 70 9.18 -1.85 2.22
CA LEU A 70 8.04 -2.61 2.71
C LEU A 70 8.22 -2.99 4.19
N SER A 71 7.13 -2.96 4.96
CA SER A 71 7.08 -3.59 6.27
C SER A 71 7.15 -5.11 6.17
N GLU A 72 7.36 -5.76 7.32
CA GLU A 72 6.98 -7.15 7.49
C GLU A 72 5.47 -7.35 7.18
N PRO A 73 5.06 -8.54 6.73
CA PRO A 73 3.67 -8.84 6.47
C PRO A 73 2.79 -8.65 7.72
N VAL A 74 1.63 -8.02 7.53
CA VAL A 74 0.59 -7.86 8.54
C VAL A 74 -0.56 -8.79 8.19
N TYR A 75 -0.83 -9.75 9.07
CA TYR A 75 -1.88 -10.75 8.88
C TYR A 75 -3.18 -10.33 9.57
N ASP A 76 -4.31 -10.54 8.90
CA ASP A 76 -5.63 -10.40 9.51
C ASP A 76 -5.84 -11.52 10.53
N LYS A 77 -5.92 -11.14 11.80
CA LYS A 77 -6.19 -12.05 12.91
C LYS A 77 -7.58 -12.72 12.79
N LYS A 78 -8.52 -12.13 12.05
CA LYS A 78 -9.87 -12.70 11.88
C LYS A 78 -9.91 -13.89 10.94
N SER A 79 -8.90 -14.07 10.09
CA SER A 79 -8.82 -15.13 9.09
C SER A 79 -8.08 -16.38 9.58
N THR A 80 -7.68 -16.41 10.86
CA THR A 80 -6.91 -17.51 11.47
C THR A 80 -7.78 -18.50 12.26
N ASN A 81 -9.11 -18.50 12.07
CA ASN A 81 -10.05 -19.48 12.64
C ASN A 81 -10.75 -20.29 11.56
#